data_AF-A0A699W129-F1
#
_entry.id   AF-A0A699W129-F1
#
_cell.length_a   1.000
_cell.length_b   1.000
_cell.length_c   1.000
_cell.angle_alpha   90.00
_cell.angle_beta   90.00
_cell.angle_gamma   90.00
#
_symmetry.space_group_name_H-M   'P 1'
#
loop_
_entity.id
_entity.type
_entity.pdbx_description
1 polymer ?
#
loop_
_entity_poly.entity_id
_entity_poly.type
_entity_poly.pdbx_seq_one_letter_code
_entity_poly.pdbx_strand_id
1 'polypeptide(L)'
;RIAQLKRDLSKSFAMKDLGPTKQILGIRIFRDRGANKLHISQEQYIEKVLCSRFLSNPGKKHWEAVKWIFRYLRGTSKLGITFGNGKPTLVGYTDSDLAGNMDNMKSTSGYLMTFVGGAVSWQSRLQKC
;
A
#
# COMPACT_ATOMS: atom_id res chain seq x y z
N ARG A 1 1.69 0.84 -25.23
CA ARG A 1 2.36 1.42 -24.03
C ARG A 1 2.65 0.36 -22.97
N ILE A 2 1.68 -0.18 -22.23
CA ILE A 2 1.90 -1.33 -21.30
C ILE A 2 2.26 -2.63 -22.05
N ALA A 3 1.66 -2.87 -23.21
CA ALA A 3 1.96 -4.07 -24.00
C ALA A 3 3.44 -4.13 -24.44
N GLN A 4 4.05 -2.98 -24.74
CA GLN A 4 5.47 -2.92 -25.10
C GLN A 4 6.36 -3.26 -23.91
N LEU A 5 6.11 -2.64 -22.75
CA LEU A 5 6.84 -2.93 -21.51
C LEU A 5 6.72 -4.42 -21.13
N LYS A 6 5.52 -5.00 -21.24
CA LYS A 6 5.31 -6.43 -21.00
C LYS A 6 6.15 -7.29 -21.95
N ARG A 7 6.21 -6.93 -23.24
CA ARG A 7 7.06 -7.62 -24.22
C ARG A 7 8.54 -7.51 -23.86
N ASP A 8 9.01 -6.33 -23.50
CA ASP A 8 10.43 -6.12 -23.19
C ASP A 8 10.84 -6.86 -21.91
N LEU A 9 10.01 -6.85 -20.86
CA LEU A 9 10.26 -7.67 -19.65
C LEU A 9 10.25 -9.17 -19.95
N SER A 10 9.37 -9.64 -20.86
CA SER A 10 9.27 -11.08 -21.17
C SER A 10 10.48 -11.65 -21.89
N LYS A 11 11.35 -10.80 -22.45
CA LYS A 11 12.62 -11.21 -23.04
C LYS A 11 13.66 -11.60 -21.98
N SER A 12 13.61 -10.96 -20.80
CA SER A 12 14.59 -11.15 -19.74
C SER A 12 14.07 -12.01 -18.59
N PHE A 13 12.76 -12.11 -18.43
CA PHE A 13 12.13 -12.81 -17.31
C PHE A 13 11.04 -13.75 -17.82
N ALA A 14 11.03 -15.00 -17.33
CA ALA A 14 9.93 -15.91 -17.57
C ALA A 14 8.65 -15.37 -16.90
N MET A 15 7.68 -14.93 -17.71
CA MET A 15 6.49 -14.24 -17.21
C MET A 15 5.22 -14.68 -17.91
N LYS A 16 4.14 -14.75 -17.14
CA LYS A 16 2.79 -15.07 -17.62
C LYS A 16 1.88 -13.89 -17.36
N ASP A 17 1.21 -13.39 -18.41
CA ASP A 17 0.24 -12.32 -18.27
C ASP A 17 -1.10 -12.89 -17.76
N LEU A 18 -1.46 -12.54 -16.53
CA LEU A 18 -2.72 -12.94 -15.91
C LEU A 18 -3.84 -11.91 -16.15
N GLY A 19 -3.59 -10.89 -16.97
CA GLY A 19 -4.53 -9.81 -17.23
C GLY A 19 -4.61 -8.78 -16.09
N PRO A 20 -5.68 -7.97 -16.04
CA PRO A 20 -5.86 -6.96 -15.00
C PRO A 20 -5.99 -7.59 -13.62
N THR A 21 -5.14 -7.17 -12.68
CA THR A 21 -5.19 -7.64 -11.30
C THR A 21 -6.47 -7.20 -10.60
N LYS A 22 -7.26 -8.17 -10.13
CA LYS A 22 -8.49 -7.95 -9.35
C LYS A 22 -8.28 -8.20 -7.85
N GLN A 23 -7.24 -8.96 -7.48
CA GLN A 23 -6.94 -9.30 -6.09
C GLN A 23 -5.43 -9.53 -5.92
N ILE A 24 -4.85 -9.07 -4.81
CA ILE A 24 -3.47 -9.35 -4.39
C ILE A 24 -3.51 -9.65 -2.90
N LEU A 25 -3.01 -10.81 -2.45
CA LEU A 25 -2.88 -11.14 -1.02
C LEU A 25 -4.19 -10.99 -0.20
N GLY A 26 -5.35 -11.33 -0.79
CA GLY A 26 -6.65 -11.14 -0.11
C GLY A 26 -7.16 -9.69 -0.14
N ILE A 27 -6.52 -8.82 -0.92
CA ILE A 27 -6.93 -7.43 -1.06
C ILE A 27 -7.57 -7.27 -2.44
N ARG A 28 -8.87 -6.94 -2.50
CA ARG A 28 -9.55 -6.70 -3.79
C ARG A 28 -9.18 -5.32 -4.33
N ILE A 29 -8.94 -5.24 -5.63
CA ILE A 29 -8.51 -4.02 -6.31
C ILE A 29 -9.59 -3.61 -7.31
N PHE A 30 -10.07 -2.38 -7.16
CA PHE A 30 -10.97 -1.73 -8.10
C PHE A 30 -10.20 -0.63 -8.83
N ARG A 31 -10.26 -0.63 -10.16
CA ARG A 31 -9.60 0.40 -10.98
C ARG A 31 -10.65 1.18 -11.75
N ASP A 32 -10.77 2.45 -11.43
CA ASP A 32 -11.53 3.42 -12.22
C ASP A 32 -10.56 4.13 -13.16
N ARG A 33 -10.62 3.77 -14.44
CA ARG A 33 -9.78 4.40 -15.47
C ARG A 33 -10.30 5.77 -15.91
N GLY A 34 -11.59 6.05 -15.74
CA GLY A 34 -12.15 7.37 -16.06
C GLY A 34 -11.69 8.41 -15.05
N ALA A 35 -11.63 8.04 -13.77
CA ALA A 35 -11.13 8.90 -12.70
C ALA A 35 -9.63 8.75 -12.40
N ASN A 36 -8.91 7.88 -13.12
CA ASN A 36 -7.52 7.48 -12.82
C ASN A 36 -7.28 7.08 -11.36
N LYS A 37 -8.25 6.40 -10.75
CA LYS A 37 -8.20 5.97 -9.36
C LYS A 37 -8.10 4.47 -9.24
N LEU A 38 -7.30 4.03 -8.27
CA LEU A 38 -7.23 2.66 -7.82
C LEU A 38 -7.70 2.61 -6.37
N HIS A 39 -8.83 1.97 -6.17
CA HIS A 39 -9.41 1.70 -4.88
C HIS A 39 -9.06 0.29 -4.45
N ILE A 40 -8.92 0.12 -3.14
CA ILE A 40 -8.52 -1.12 -2.52
C ILE A 40 -9.60 -1.48 -1.51
N SER A 41 -10.21 -2.66 -1.64
CA SER A 41 -11.15 -3.16 -0.64
C SER A 41 -10.40 -3.60 0.61
N GLN A 42 -10.84 -3.08 1.76
CA GLN A 42 -10.38 -3.50 3.08
C GLN A 42 -11.29 -4.58 3.70
N GLU A 43 -12.39 -4.96 3.05
CA GLU A 43 -13.42 -5.87 3.60
C GLU A 43 -12.82 -7.16 4.17
N GLN A 44 -11.98 -7.85 3.38
CA GLN A 44 -11.36 -9.12 3.81
C GLN A 44 -10.39 -8.93 4.99
N TYR A 45 -9.73 -7.78 5.10
CA TYR A 45 -8.89 -7.48 6.27
C TYR A 45 -9.75 -7.30 7.52
N ILE A 46 -10.88 -6.61 7.39
CA ILE A 46 -11.84 -6.41 8.47
C ILE A 46 -12.39 -7.75 8.93
N GLU A 47 -12.85 -8.60 8.02
CA GLU A 47 -13.34 -9.95 8.32
C GLU A 47 -12.26 -10.77 9.05
N LYS A 48 -11.01 -10.73 8.58
CA LYS A 48 -9.91 -11.46 9.22
C LYS A 48 -9.62 -10.96 10.64
N VAL A 49 -9.67 -9.65 10.87
CA VAL A 49 -9.54 -9.06 12.22
C VAL A 49 -10.73 -9.48 13.09
N LEU A 50 -11.94 -9.41 12.54
CA LEU A 50 -13.21 -9.78 13.17
C LEU A 50 -13.42 -11.29 13.34
N CYS A 51 -12.59 -12.14 12.75
CA CYS A 51 -12.57 -13.59 12.94
C CYS A 51 -11.29 -14.06 13.66
N SER A 52 -10.45 -13.13 14.13
CA SER A 52 -9.20 -13.47 14.82
C SER A 52 -9.44 -14.03 16.22
N ARG A 53 -8.48 -14.81 16.74
CA ARG A 53 -8.58 -15.61 17.97
C ARG A 53 -8.98 -14.87 19.25
N PHE A 54 -9.06 -13.54 19.25
CA PHE A 54 -9.33 -12.71 20.42
C PHE A 54 -10.81 -12.30 20.60
N LEU A 55 -11.72 -12.80 19.76
CA LEU A 55 -13.17 -12.50 19.88
C LEU A 55 -13.87 -13.30 20.98
N SER A 56 -13.34 -14.47 21.33
CA SER A 56 -13.96 -15.33 22.34
C SER A 56 -13.88 -14.73 23.74
N ASN A 57 -12.88 -13.87 24.03
CA ASN A 57 -12.79 -13.10 25.26
C ASN A 57 -11.93 -11.82 25.10
N PRO A 58 -12.46 -10.74 24.50
CA PRO A 58 -11.70 -9.52 24.26
C PRO A 58 -11.52 -8.71 25.56
N GLY A 59 -10.31 -8.70 26.10
CA GLY A 59 -9.93 -7.74 27.16
C GLY A 59 -10.00 -6.26 26.71
N LYS A 60 -9.99 -5.32 27.67
CA LYS A 60 -10.16 -3.87 27.42
C LYS A 60 -9.22 -3.30 26.34
N LYS A 61 -7.94 -3.71 26.36
CA LYS A 61 -6.93 -3.31 25.36
C LYS A 61 -7.29 -3.75 23.93
N HIS A 62 -7.86 -4.95 23.77
CA HIS A 62 -8.32 -5.44 22.47
C HIS A 62 -9.49 -4.60 21.95
N TRP A 63 -10.42 -4.21 22.83
CA TRP A 63 -11.57 -3.40 22.44
C TRP A 63 -11.19 -1.98 22.03
N GLU A 64 -10.21 -1.39 22.72
CA GLU A 64 -9.63 -0.12 22.28
C GLU A 64 -9.03 -0.26 20.88
N ALA A 65 -8.20 -1.27 20.63
CA ALA A 65 -7.63 -1.52 19.30
C ALA A 65 -8.70 -1.69 18.20
N VAL A 66 -9.78 -2.43 18.48
CA VAL A 66 -10.90 -2.60 17.53
C VAL A 66 -11.59 -1.26 17.22
N LYS A 67 -11.83 -0.42 18.23
CA LYS A 67 -12.38 0.94 18.01
C LYS A 67 -11.47 1.77 17.11
N TRP A 68 -10.16 1.70 17.31
CA TRP A 68 -9.18 2.40 16.46
C TRP A 68 -9.22 1.91 15.02
N ILE A 69 -9.31 0.58 14.82
CA ILE A 69 -9.44 -0.03 13.49
C ILE A 69 -10.72 0.49 12.81
N PHE A 70 -11.88 0.43 13.47
CA PHE A 70 -13.12 0.95 12.88
C PHE A 70 -13.06 2.45 12.57
N ARG A 71 -12.42 3.25 13.42
CA ARG A 71 -12.24 4.67 13.17
C ARG A 71 -11.35 4.93 11.95
N TYR A 72 -10.26 4.18 11.82
CA TYR A 72 -9.37 4.23 10.65
C TYR A 72 -10.12 3.84 9.37
N LEU A 73 -10.86 2.74 9.39
CA LEU A 73 -11.62 2.26 8.23
C LEU A 73 -12.66 3.28 7.78
N ARG A 74 -13.40 3.86 8.74
CA ARG A 74 -14.37 4.93 8.43
C ARG A 74 -13.69 6.15 7.82
N GLY A 75 -12.59 6.62 8.42
CA GLY A 75 -11.85 7.79 7.96
C GLY A 75 -11.16 7.60 6.61
N THR A 76 -10.74 6.38 6.29
CA THR A 76 -10.01 6.06 5.06
C THR A 76 -10.87 5.43 3.97
N SER A 77 -12.15 5.19 4.24
CA SER A 77 -13.11 4.56 3.30
C SER A 77 -13.19 5.20 1.92
N LYS A 78 -12.96 6.51 1.82
CA LYS A 78 -12.98 7.28 0.55
C LYS A 78 -11.60 7.46 -0.09
N LEU A 79 -10.54 7.03 0.59
CA LEU A 79 -9.18 7.19 0.08
C LEU A 79 -8.91 6.16 -1.02
N GLY A 80 -8.10 6.57 -1.99
CA GLY A 80 -7.69 5.75 -3.11
C GLY A 80 -6.38 6.27 -3.68
N ILE A 81 -5.64 5.39 -4.34
CA ILE A 81 -4.42 5.78 -5.04
C ILE A 81 -4.86 6.44 -6.34
N THR A 82 -4.56 7.73 -6.50
CA THR A 82 -4.82 8.45 -7.74
C THR A 82 -3.55 8.44 -8.57
N PHE A 83 -3.65 7.96 -9.80
CA PHE A 83 -2.59 8.11 -10.79
C PHE A 83 -2.73 9.48 -11.45
N GLY A 84 -1.62 10.17 -11.65
CA GLY A 84 -1.62 11.40 -12.44
C GLY A 84 -1.79 11.12 -13.93
N ASN A 85 -1.88 12.19 -14.71
CA ASN A 85 -1.97 12.16 -16.17
C ASN A 85 -0.61 12.38 -16.87
N GLY A 86 0.49 12.24 -16.12
CA GLY A 86 1.84 12.55 -16.60
C GLY A 86 2.41 11.53 -17.59
N LYS A 87 3.66 11.76 -18.01
CA LYS A 87 4.44 10.74 -18.72
C LYS A 87 4.66 9.52 -17.80
N PRO A 88 4.74 8.28 -18.32
CA PRO A 88 4.98 7.06 -17.55
C PRO A 88 6.46 6.97 -17.14
N THR A 89 6.92 7.96 -16.39
CA THR A 89 8.25 8.05 -15.82
C THR A 89 8.17 7.52 -14.39
N LEU A 90 9.07 6.59 -14.06
CA LEU A 90 9.30 6.16 -12.69
C LEU A 90 10.23 7.18 -12.02
N VAL A 91 9.76 7.81 -10.94
CA VAL A 91 10.54 8.80 -10.17
C VAL A 91 10.66 8.31 -8.74
N GLY A 92 11.89 8.20 -8.24
CA GLY A 92 12.20 7.81 -6.88
C GLY A 92 12.68 8.99 -6.05
N TYR A 93 12.12 9.14 -4.86
CA TYR A 93 12.58 10.02 -3.81
C TYR A 93 13.11 9.15 -2.68
N THR A 94 14.22 9.58 -2.08
CA THR A 94 14.77 8.96 -0.88
C THR A 94 15.12 10.07 0.09
N ASP A 95 14.83 9.85 1.37
CA ASP A 95 15.14 10.78 2.43
C ASP A 95 15.60 10.01 3.67
N SER A 96 16.36 10.66 4.53
CA SER A 96 16.78 10.09 5.81
C SER A 96 16.91 11.21 6.83
N ASP A 97 16.17 11.11 7.94
CA ASP A 97 16.38 12.01 9.06
C ASP A 97 17.61 11.57 9.85
N LEU A 98 18.51 12.50 10.21
CA LEU A 98 19.64 12.20 11.06
C LEU A 98 19.18 12.29 12.53
N ALA A 99 19.33 11.20 13.29
CA ALA A 99 18.98 11.15 14.71
C ALA A 99 17.54 11.62 15.04
N GLY A 100 16.58 11.42 14.13
CA GLY A 100 15.20 11.87 14.31
C GLY A 100 14.46 11.22 15.49
N ASN A 101 14.94 10.06 15.96
CA ASN A 101 14.39 9.40 17.14
C ASN A 101 15.20 9.74 18.40
N MET A 102 14.67 10.60 19.29
CA MET A 102 15.35 11.02 20.53
C MET A 102 15.62 9.87 21.51
N ASP A 103 14.86 8.79 21.47
CA ASP A 103 14.99 7.68 22.44
C ASP A 103 16.22 6.80 22.16
N ASN A 104 16.70 6.77 20.92
CA ASN A 104 17.80 5.89 20.51
C ASN A 104 18.73 6.50 19.45
N MET A 105 18.57 7.80 19.14
CA MET A 105 19.30 8.57 18.13
C MET A 105 19.41 7.86 16.77
N LYS A 106 18.42 7.05 16.44
CA LYS A 106 18.39 6.30 15.19
C LYS A 106 17.73 7.11 14.09
N SER A 107 18.34 7.07 12.91
CA SER A 107 17.77 7.61 11.69
C SER A 107 16.61 6.76 11.20
N THR A 108 15.61 7.43 10.66
CA THR A 108 14.54 6.84 9.88
C THR A 108 14.84 7.14 8.41
N SER A 109 15.09 6.08 7.62
CA SER A 109 15.23 6.22 6.18
C SER A 109 13.91 5.87 5.50
N GLY A 110 13.57 6.64 4.47
CA GLY A 110 12.36 6.44 3.70
C GLY A 110 12.61 6.59 2.21
N TYR A 111 11.79 5.89 1.43
CA TYR A 111 11.71 6.13 0.00
C TYR A 111 10.26 6.23 -0.45
N LEU A 112 10.06 6.97 -1.53
CA LEU A 112 8.80 7.10 -2.25
C LEU A 112 9.08 6.96 -3.74
N MET A 113 8.52 5.92 -4.36
CA MET A 113 8.53 5.72 -5.80
C MET A 113 7.18 6.11 -6.36
N THR A 114 7.18 7.00 -7.34
CA THR A 114 5.99 7.43 -8.07
C THR A 114 6.07 7.00 -9.53
N PHE A 115 4.92 6.66 -10.11
CA PHE A 115 4.77 6.35 -11.52
C PHE A 115 3.54 7.06 -12.07
N VAL A 116 3.71 7.77 -13.18
CA VAL A 116 2.66 8.67 -13.74
C VAL A 116 2.21 9.72 -12.71
N GLY A 117 3.08 10.14 -11.78
CA GLY A 117 2.72 11.06 -10.70
C GLY A 117 1.89 10.46 -9.55
N GLY A 118 1.54 9.16 -9.61
CA GLY A 118 0.92 8.44 -8.49
C GLY A 118 1.95 7.61 -7.71
N ALA A 119 1.82 7.52 -6.38
CA ALA A 119 2.70 6.67 -5.56
C ALA A 119 2.46 5.18 -5.85
N VAL A 120 3.52 4.43 -6.13
CA VAL A 120 3.47 2.98 -6.45
C VAL A 120 4.24 2.10 -5.48
N SER A 121 5.27 2.63 -4.83
CA SER A 121 5.98 1.95 -3.76
C SER A 121 6.49 2.98 -2.77
N TRP A 122 6.40 2.69 -1.49
CA TRP A 122 6.94 3.54 -0.44
C TRP A 122 7.35 2.69 0.74
N GLN A 123 8.33 3.18 1.48
CA GLN A 123 8.73 2.57 2.73
C GLN A 123 9.26 3.66 3.64
N SER A 124 9.00 3.51 4.94
CA SER A 124 9.72 4.22 5.99
C SER A 124 10.23 3.16 6.96
N ARG A 125 11.51 3.23 7.31
CA ARG A 125 12.19 2.21 8.09
C ARG A 125 13.16 2.88 9.07
N LEU A 126 12.99 2.57 10.36
CA LEU A 126 14.01 2.86 11.35
C LEU A 126 15.27 2.04 11.05
N GLN A 127 16.44 2.68 11.00
CA GLN A 127 17.70 1.98 10.79
C GLN A 127 17.92 0.95 11.91
N LYS A 128 18.20 -0.28 11.49
CA LYS A 128 18.64 -1.34 12.39
C LYS A 128 20.16 -1.25 12.46
N CYS A 129 20.70 -1.43 13.66
CA CYS A 129 22.13 -1.67 13.85
C CYS A 129 22.48 -3.04 13.27
#